data_AF-A0A959T2I2-F1
#
_entry.id   AF-A0A959T2I2-F1
#
_cell.length_a   1.000
_cell.length_b   1.000
_cell.length_c   1.000
_cell.angle_alpha   90.00
_cell.angle_beta   90.00
_cell.angle_gamma   90.00
#
_symmetry.space_group_name_H-M   'P 1'
#
loop_
_entity.id
_entity.type
_entity.pdbx_description
1 polymer ?
#
loop_
_entity_poly.entity_id
_entity_poly.type
_entity_poly.pdbx_seq_one_letter_code
_entity_poly.pdbx_strand_id
1 'polypeptide(L)' 'MRPQDRHIHPIADRLLQRADKEALLGQRGCVVWMTGLSGSGKSTIAIGL' A
#
# COMPACT_ATOMS: atom_id res chain seq x y z
N MET A 1 -18.31 27.41 -17.39
CA MET A 1 -17.88 26.43 -16.37
C MET A 1 -17.09 27.21 -15.32
N ARG A 2 -17.60 27.35 -14.09
CA ARG A 2 -16.97 28.21 -13.06
C ARG A 2 -15.78 27.47 -12.42
N PRO A 3 -14.66 28.14 -12.06
CA PRO A 3 -13.42 27.46 -11.67
C PRO A 3 -13.38 26.95 -10.21
N GLN A 4 -14.50 26.87 -9.48
CA GLN A 4 -14.49 26.84 -8.01
C GLN A 4 -15.01 25.55 -7.32
N ASP A 5 -15.26 24.45 -8.03
CA ASP A 5 -15.85 23.23 -7.43
C ASP A 5 -14.82 22.10 -7.19
N ARG A 6 -13.65 22.39 -6.61
CA ARG A 6 -12.63 21.35 -6.32
C ARG A 6 -12.28 21.30 -4.84
N HIS A 7 -13.09 20.57 -4.07
CA HIS A 7 -12.91 20.26 -2.65
C HIS A 7 -11.81 19.21 -2.35
N ILE A 8 -10.94 18.92 -3.32
CA ILE A 8 -9.84 17.98 -3.14
C ILE A 8 -8.55 18.79 -2.99
N HIS A 9 -7.97 18.71 -1.80
CA HIS A 9 -6.72 19.39 -1.42
C HIS A 9 -5.61 18.33 -1.31
N PRO A 10 -4.90 18.01 -2.42
CA PRO A 10 -3.81 17.05 -2.37
C PRO A 10 -2.64 17.61 -1.55
N ILE A 11 -2.08 16.79 -0.68
CA ILE A 11 -0.94 17.13 0.19
C ILE A 11 0.34 16.40 -0.26
N ALA A 12 0.46 16.09 -1.55
CA ALA A 12 1.55 15.27 -2.09
C ALA A 12 2.94 15.86 -1.81
N ASP A 13 3.03 17.18 -1.67
CA ASP A 13 4.21 17.95 -1.25
C ASP A 13 4.67 17.62 0.17
N ARG A 14 3.78 17.12 1.02
CA ARG A 14 4.04 16.77 2.42
C ARG A 14 4.24 15.27 2.65
N LEU A 15 4.04 14.44 1.62
CA LEU A 15 4.14 12.99 1.71
C LEU A 15 5.55 12.53 1.31
N LEU A 16 6.13 11.63 2.11
CA LEU A 16 7.38 10.95 1.77
C LEU A 16 7.19 10.10 0.51
N GLN A 17 8.10 10.23 -0.45
CA GLN A 17 8.02 9.44 -1.68
C GLN A 17 8.35 7.97 -1.41
N ARG A 18 7.80 7.10 -2.26
CA ARG A 18 8.05 5.65 -2.16
C ARG A 18 9.55 5.33 -2.21
N ALA A 19 10.29 5.93 -3.15
CA ALA A 19 11.71 5.68 -3.32
C ALA A 19 12.51 6.02 -2.06
N ASP A 20 12.23 7.18 -1.45
CA ASP A 20 12.88 7.62 -0.21
C ASP A 20 12.56 6.67 0.95
N LYS A 21 11.30 6.22 1.04
CA LYS A 21 10.88 5.26 2.06
C LYS A 21 11.54 3.89 1.89
N GLU A 22 11.65 3.40 0.65
CA GLU A 22 12.30 2.12 0.35
C GLU A 22 13.81 2.18 0.60
N ALA A 23 14.47 3.31 0.27
CA ALA A 23 15.88 3.55 0.58
C ALA A 23 16.13 3.61 2.10
N LEU A 24 15.29 4.36 2.84
CA LEU A 24 15.40 4.49 4.30
C LEU A 24 15.25 3.13 5.02
N LEU A 25 14.33 2.29 4.55
CA LEU A 25 14.04 0.99 5.19
C LEU A 25 14.88 -0.17 4.62
N GLY A 26 15.64 0.05 3.54
CA GLY A 26 16.44 -0.99 2.87
C GLY A 26 15.60 -2.10 2.23
N GLN A 27 14.32 -1.85 1.93
CA GLN A 27 13.38 -2.87 1.47
C GLN A 27 12.29 -2.29 0.56
N ARG A 28 11.75 -3.13 -0.33
CA ARG A 28 10.63 -2.77 -1.20
C ARG A 28 9.31 -3.26 -0.63
N GLY A 29 8.30 -2.40 -0.61
CA GLY A 29 6.94 -2.79 -0.23
C GLY A 29 6.30 -3.68 -1.29
N CYS A 30 5.66 -4.78 -0.89
CA CYS A 30 4.86 -5.63 -1.77
C CYS A 30 3.56 -6.07 -1.06
N VAL A 31 2.60 -6.52 -1.87
CA VAL A 31 1.35 -7.11 -1.39
C VAL A 31 1.30 -8.55 -1.89
N VAL A 32 1.15 -9.50 -0.96
CA VAL A 32 0.98 -10.91 -1.28
C VAL A 32 -0.50 -11.26 -1.09
N TRP A 33 -1.22 -11.44 -2.20
CA TRP A 33 -2.63 -11.81 -2.18
C TRP A 33 -2.79 -13.33 -2.19
N MET A 34 -3.08 -13.92 -1.04
CA MET A 34 -3.29 -15.36 -0.93
C MET A 34 -4.71 -15.73 -1.36
N THR A 35 -4.83 -16.63 -2.35
CA THR A 35 -6.11 -17.15 -2.85
C THR A 35 -6.10 -18.68 -2.87
N GLY A 36 -7.29 -19.29 -2.77
CA GLY A 36 -7.44 -20.74 -2.72
C GLY A 36 -8.69 -21.18 -1.94
N LEU A 37 -9.02 -22.47 -2.07
CA LEU A 37 -10.18 -23.12 -1.43
C LEU A 37 -10.18 -23.00 0.10
N SER A 38 -11.36 -23.13 0.74
CA SER A 38 -11.43 -23.23 2.20
C SER A 38 -10.57 -24.41 2.69
N GLY A 39 -9.83 -24.20 3.79
CA GLY A 39 -8.92 -25.22 4.32
C GLY A 39 -7.57 -25.36 3.59
N SER A 40 -7.30 -24.63 2.51
CA SER A 40 -6.01 -24.70 1.78
C SER A 40 -4.79 -24.11 2.51
N GLY A 41 -4.93 -23.74 3.79
CA GLY A 41 -3.83 -23.24 4.61
C GLY A 41 -3.44 -21.77 4.44
N LYS A 42 -4.24 -20.94 3.73
CA LYS A 42 -3.93 -19.50 3.52
C LYS A 42 -3.63 -18.77 4.83
N SER A 43 -4.53 -18.86 5.81
CA SER A 43 -4.36 -18.22 7.11
C SER A 43 -3.24 -18.87 7.94
N THR A 44 -3.06 -20.18 7.82
CA THR A 44 -1.97 -20.90 8.50
C THR A 44 -0.60 -20.39 8.06
N ILE A 45 -0.38 -20.24 6.76
CA ILE A 45 0.87 -19.71 6.21
C ILE A 45 1.05 -18.23 6.57
N ALA A 46 -0.03 -17.43 6.54
CA ALA A 46 0.03 -16.02 6.88
C ALA A 46 0.41 -15.75 8.36
N ILE A 47 0.06 -16.66 9.27
CA ILE A 47 0.38 -16.56 10.71
C ILE A 47 1.72 -17.23 11.05
N GLY A 48 2.13 -18.26 10.29
CA GLY A 48 3.29 -19.09 10.62
C GLY A 48 4.67 -18.47 10.31
N LEU A 49 4.72 -17.20 9.93
CA LEU A 49 5.94 -16.39 9.76
C LEU A 49 6.09 -15.42 10.92
#